data_AF-A0AAD4YSD6-F1
#
_entry.id   AF-A0AAD4YSD6-F1
#
_cell.length_a   1.000
_cell.length_b   1.000
_cell.length_c   1.000
_cell.angle_alpha   90.00
_cell.angle_beta   90.00
_cell.angle_gamma   90.00
#
_symmetry.space_group_name_H-M   'P 1'
#
loop_
_entity.id
_entity.type
_entity.pdbx_description
1 polymer ?
#
loop_
_entity_poly.entity_id
_entity_poly.type
_entity_poly.pdbx_seq_one_letter_code
_entity_poly.pdbx_strand_id
1 'polypeptide(L)'
;MSGPTGGRNSKAPTPEHPTPCVASKLCPTRADWVITHRNIQRHGDDPKLYNKSFHMPEHPTPHMESVSHAGTSNAAKISENIKAHSNTLETFRDDHSGQAASIEERARDTFQNPYADYEQSGSTPEKTEPEAPSKGTIESFRAMPMEALVEEFRENHSYE
;
A
#
# COMPACT_ATOMS: atom_id res chain seq x y z
N MET A 1 31.84 -39.31 -12.31
CA MET A 1 31.59 -39.40 -13.76
C MET A 1 30.33 -38.61 -14.06
N SER A 2 30.47 -37.63 -14.95
CA SER A 2 29.47 -37.05 -15.86
C SER A 2 28.15 -36.48 -15.33
N GLY A 3 28.00 -35.16 -15.46
CA GLY A 3 26.70 -34.47 -15.56
C GLY A 3 26.02 -34.66 -16.92
N PRO A 4 24.84 -34.03 -17.12
CA PRO A 4 24.76 -32.83 -17.98
C PRO A 4 23.85 -31.74 -17.37
N THR A 5 24.26 -30.46 -17.26
CA THR A 5 24.20 -29.38 -18.26
C THR A 5 22.94 -29.32 -19.14
N GLY A 6 21.95 -28.54 -18.68
CA GLY A 6 20.97 -27.85 -19.53
C GLY A 6 20.60 -26.55 -18.78
N GLY A 7 20.82 -25.34 -19.28
CA GLY A 7 20.81 -24.88 -20.65
C GLY A 7 19.79 -23.75 -20.70
N ARG A 8 20.16 -22.57 -20.17
CA ARG A 8 19.37 -21.33 -20.31
C ARG A 8 19.26 -21.03 -21.79
N ASN A 9 18.04 -20.86 -22.30
CA ASN A 9 17.78 -20.12 -23.53
C ASN A 9 16.51 -19.29 -23.31
N SER A 10 16.68 -18.14 -22.66
CA SER A 10 15.72 -17.03 -22.72
C SER A 10 15.76 -16.48 -24.15
N LYS A 11 14.85 -16.96 -25.01
CA LYS A 11 14.57 -16.29 -26.28
C LYS A 11 13.41 -15.35 -26.04
N ALA A 12 13.74 -14.07 -25.85
CA ALA A 12 12.74 -13.01 -25.86
C ALA A 12 12.00 -13.04 -27.21
N PRO A 13 10.65 -12.99 -27.25
CA PRO A 13 9.95 -12.79 -28.51
C PRO A 13 10.31 -11.41 -29.04
N THR A 14 10.82 -11.39 -30.27
CA THR A 14 11.03 -10.19 -31.08
C THR A 14 9.73 -9.39 -31.17
N PRO A 15 9.78 -8.05 -31.14
CA PRO A 15 8.60 -7.23 -31.37
C PRO A 15 8.24 -7.37 -32.86
N GLU A 16 7.26 -8.22 -33.13
CA GLU A 16 6.58 -8.29 -34.42
C GLU A 16 6.05 -6.87 -34.69
N HIS A 17 6.58 -6.22 -35.73
CA HIS A 17 6.05 -4.96 -36.23
C HIS A 17 4.54 -5.11 -36.44
N PRO A 18 3.70 -4.19 -35.93
CA PRO A 18 2.29 -4.24 -36.23
C PRO A 18 2.11 -4.09 -37.75
N THR A 19 1.61 -5.14 -38.38
CA THR A 19 1.05 -5.10 -39.73
C THR A 19 0.17 -3.85 -39.83
N PRO A 20 0.39 -2.94 -40.80
CA PRO A 20 -0.43 -1.75 -40.90
C PRO A 20 -1.86 -2.20 -41.17
N CYS A 21 -2.75 -1.94 -40.21
CA CYS A 21 -4.18 -2.13 -40.36
C CYS A 21 -4.60 -1.41 -41.64
N VAL A 22 -4.99 -2.18 -42.66
CA VAL A 22 -5.57 -1.67 -43.90
C VAL A 22 -7.02 -1.25 -43.62
N ALA A 23 -7.20 -0.32 -42.69
CA ALA A 23 -8.48 0.24 -42.30
C ALA A 23 -8.53 1.72 -42.74
N SER A 24 -8.26 1.98 -44.02
CA SER A 24 -8.18 3.34 -44.56
C SER A 24 -9.35 3.72 -45.47
N LYS A 25 -10.49 3.01 -45.43
CA LYS A 25 -11.60 3.29 -46.37
C LYS A 25 -12.94 3.63 -45.75
N LEU A 26 -13.06 3.72 -44.43
CA LEU A 26 -14.37 3.99 -43.78
C LEU A 26 -14.38 5.13 -42.76
N CYS A 27 -13.25 5.80 -42.52
CA CYS A 27 -13.23 7.03 -41.73
C CYS A 27 -13.21 8.23 -42.71
N PRO A 28 -14.27 9.06 -42.76
CA PRO A 28 -14.25 10.28 -43.55
C PRO A 28 -13.06 11.13 -43.12
N THR A 29 -12.20 11.46 -44.08
CA THR A 29 -11.07 12.35 -43.85
C THR A 29 -11.58 13.75 -43.54
N ARG A 30 -10.73 14.59 -42.95
CA ARG A 30 -11.05 16.02 -42.75
C ARG A 30 -11.46 16.72 -44.06
N ALA A 31 -10.94 16.26 -45.20
CA ALA A 31 -11.34 16.76 -46.52
C ALA A 31 -12.79 16.38 -46.88
N ASP A 32 -13.23 15.17 -46.53
CA ASP A 32 -14.61 14.70 -46.76
C ASP A 32 -15.62 15.53 -45.97
N TRP A 33 -15.27 15.91 -44.74
CA TRP A 33 -16.07 16.84 -43.93
C TRP A 33 -16.19 18.24 -44.55
N VAL A 34 -15.09 18.78 -45.07
CA VAL A 34 -15.10 20.11 -45.72
C VAL A 34 -15.92 20.09 -47.02
N ILE A 35 -15.84 19.01 -47.81
CA ILE A 35 -16.66 18.85 -49.02
C ILE A 35 -18.14 18.77 -48.65
N THR A 36 -18.48 18.03 -47.58
CA THR A 36 -19.86 17.89 -47.08
C THR A 36 -20.42 19.25 -46.63
N HIS A 37 -19.68 20.00 -45.82
CA HIS A 37 -20.10 21.34 -45.38
C HIS A 37 -20.24 22.33 -46.55
N ARG A 38 -19.32 22.30 -47.53
CA ARG A 38 -19.36 23.19 -48.71
C ARG A 38 -20.52 22.86 -49.66
N ASN A 39 -20.99 21.61 -49.70
CA ASN A 39 -22.15 21.22 -50.51
C ASN A 39 -23.47 21.59 -49.83
N ILE A 40 -23.56 21.49 -48.49
CA ILE A 40 -24.71 21.97 -47.70
C ILE A 40 -24.92 23.49 -47.90
N GLN A 41 -23.83 24.27 -47.99
CA GLN A 41 -23.92 25.72 -48.21
C GLN A 41 -24.41 26.11 -49.62
N ARG A 42 -24.26 25.22 -50.63
CA ARG A 42 -24.54 25.51 -52.05
C ARG A 42 -25.89 24.99 -52.53
N HIS A 43 -26.39 23.92 -51.93
CA HIS A 43 -27.72 23.39 -52.22
C HIS A 43 -28.51 23.43 -50.92
N GLY A 44 -29.27 24.52 -50.75
CA GLY A 44 -30.22 24.63 -49.65
C GLY A 44 -31.10 23.39 -49.60
N ASP A 45 -31.09 22.75 -48.43
CA ASP A 45 -32.02 21.74 -47.91
C ASP A 45 -32.84 20.95 -48.95
N ASP A 46 -32.18 20.24 -49.87
CA ASP A 46 -32.83 19.14 -50.60
C ASP A 46 -32.52 17.80 -49.89
N PRO A 47 -33.43 17.31 -49.02
CA PRO A 47 -33.20 16.13 -48.20
C PRO A 47 -33.03 14.83 -49.01
N LYS A 48 -33.29 14.85 -50.33
CA LYS A 48 -33.16 13.65 -51.18
C LYS A 48 -31.72 13.34 -51.60
N LEU A 49 -30.78 14.28 -51.49
CA LEU A 49 -29.38 14.05 -51.85
C LEU A 49 -28.53 13.49 -50.70
N TYR A 50 -29.01 13.61 -49.46
CA TYR A 50 -28.29 13.11 -48.28
C TYR A 50 -28.40 11.58 -48.12
N ASN A 51 -29.50 11.00 -48.59
CA ASN A 51 -29.82 9.59 -48.36
C ASN A 51 -29.14 8.60 -49.34
N LYS A 52 -28.44 9.09 -50.37
CA LYS A 52 -27.74 8.24 -51.34
C LYS A 52 -26.29 7.92 -50.97
N SER A 53 -25.67 8.73 -50.09
CA SER A 53 -24.25 8.56 -49.72
C SER A 53 -24.02 7.87 -48.39
N PHE A 54 -25.04 7.79 -47.53
CA PHE A 54 -25.00 7.05 -46.27
C PHE A 54 -26.01 5.92 -46.30
N HIS A 55 -25.74 4.89 -47.13
CA HIS A 55 -26.35 3.60 -46.87
C HIS A 55 -25.66 3.03 -45.63
N MET A 56 -26.18 3.35 -44.45
CA MET A 56 -25.88 2.61 -43.24
C MET A 56 -26.38 1.18 -43.47
N PRO A 57 -25.51 0.16 -43.38
CA PRO A 57 -25.98 -1.21 -43.52
C PRO A 57 -27.04 -1.46 -42.44
N GLU A 58 -28.25 -1.84 -42.85
CA GLU A 58 -29.38 -2.10 -41.93
C GLU A 58 -29.12 -3.28 -40.98
N HIS A 59 -28.01 -3.98 -41.17
CA HIS A 59 -27.53 -5.03 -40.29
C HIS A 59 -26.05 -4.82 -39.95
N PRO A 60 -25.69 -4.84 -38.64
CA PRO A 60 -24.31 -4.88 -38.21
C PRO A 60 -23.55 -6.00 -38.93
N THR A 61 -22.33 -5.71 -39.39
CA THR A 61 -21.49 -6.79 -39.93
C THR A 61 -21.11 -7.76 -38.80
N PRO A 62 -20.94 -9.07 -39.05
CA PRO A 62 -20.60 -10.06 -38.01
C PRO A 62 -19.36 -9.71 -37.18
N HIS A 63 -18.42 -8.96 -37.79
CA HIS A 63 -17.24 -8.43 -37.11
C HIS A 63 -17.58 -7.32 -36.08
N MET A 64 -18.55 -6.45 -36.38
CA MET A 64 -18.99 -5.40 -35.44
C MET A 64 -19.71 -6.01 -34.24
N GLU A 65 -20.47 -7.08 -34.45
CA GLU A 65 -21.12 -7.82 -33.36
C GLU A 65 -20.10 -8.55 -32.48
N SER A 66 -19.09 -9.20 -33.06
CA SER A 66 -18.06 -9.89 -32.30
C SER A 66 -17.18 -8.94 -31.47
N VAL A 67 -16.80 -7.79 -32.04
CA VAL A 67 -16.05 -6.75 -31.31
C VAL A 67 -16.90 -6.09 -30.22
N SER A 68 -18.19 -5.83 -30.50
CA SER A 68 -19.14 -5.31 -29.50
C SER A 68 -19.31 -6.27 -28.32
N HIS A 69 -19.51 -7.56 -28.61
CA HIS A 69 -19.65 -8.61 -27.59
C HIS A 69 -18.35 -8.84 -26.80
N ALA A 70 -17.18 -8.77 -27.45
CA ALA A 70 -15.89 -8.84 -26.77
C ALA A 70 -15.66 -7.61 -25.85
N GLY A 71 -16.06 -6.42 -26.30
CA GLY A 71 -16.00 -5.18 -25.51
C GLY A 71 -16.90 -5.22 -24.27
N THR A 72 -18.14 -5.69 -24.42
CA THR A 72 -19.07 -5.86 -23.28
C THR A 72 -18.61 -6.95 -22.32
N SER A 73 -18.06 -8.06 -22.82
CA SER A 73 -17.47 -9.11 -21.99
C SER A 73 -16.27 -8.60 -21.17
N ASN A 74 -15.41 -7.78 -21.77
CA ASN A 74 -14.27 -7.19 -21.05
C ASN A 74 -14.74 -6.17 -20.00
N ALA A 75 -15.73 -5.33 -20.32
CA ALA A 75 -16.31 -4.40 -19.36
C ALA A 75 -16.94 -5.14 -18.15
N ALA A 76 -17.64 -6.25 -18.40
CA ALA A 76 -18.21 -7.08 -17.34
C ALA A 76 -17.12 -7.65 -16.41
N LYS A 77 -16.04 -8.21 -16.97
CA LYS A 77 -14.90 -8.74 -16.20
C LYS A 77 -14.20 -7.66 -15.37
N ILE A 78 -14.01 -6.46 -15.92
CA ILE A 78 -13.42 -5.34 -15.18
C ILE A 78 -14.33 -4.94 -14.02
N SER A 79 -15.64 -4.84 -14.25
CA SER A 79 -16.61 -4.52 -13.19
C SER A 79 -16.64 -5.57 -12.10
N GLU A 80 -16.55 -6.86 -12.45
CA GLU A 80 -16.47 -7.96 -11.50
C GLU A 80 -15.21 -7.87 -10.64
N ASN A 81 -14.05 -7.61 -11.26
CA ASN A 81 -12.79 -7.43 -10.54
C ASN A 81 -12.82 -6.22 -9.60
N ILE A 82 -13.38 -5.08 -10.04
CA ILE A 82 -13.56 -3.90 -9.19
C ILE A 82 -14.43 -4.24 -7.99
N LYS A 83 -15.53 -4.97 -8.19
CA LYS A 83 -16.41 -5.41 -7.09
C LYS A 83 -15.67 -6.34 -6.12
N ALA A 84 -14.91 -7.29 -6.63
CA ALA A 84 -14.11 -8.19 -5.81
C ALA A 84 -13.08 -7.42 -4.97
N HIS A 85 -12.34 -6.49 -5.58
CA HIS A 85 -11.38 -5.65 -4.86
C HIS A 85 -12.05 -4.72 -3.83
N SER A 86 -13.20 -4.14 -4.17
CA SER A 86 -13.98 -3.33 -3.24
C SER A 86 -14.36 -4.13 -1.99
N ASN A 87 -14.83 -5.37 -2.17
CA ASN A 87 -15.17 -6.25 -1.05
C ASN A 87 -13.93 -6.58 -0.20
N THR A 88 -12.79 -6.87 -0.83
CA THR A 88 -11.54 -7.14 -0.09
C THR A 88 -11.07 -5.93 0.73
N LEU A 89 -11.20 -4.72 0.18
CA LEU A 89 -10.84 -3.50 0.91
C LEU A 89 -11.79 -3.21 2.07
N GLU A 90 -13.08 -3.51 1.89
CA GLU A 90 -14.07 -3.40 2.96
C GLU A 90 -13.76 -4.35 4.11
N THR A 91 -13.51 -5.63 3.84
CA THR A 91 -13.13 -6.59 4.89
C THR A 91 -11.83 -6.19 5.57
N PHE A 92 -10.82 -5.73 4.81
CA PHE A 92 -9.56 -5.26 5.37
C PHE A 92 -9.75 -4.06 6.30
N ARG A 93 -10.59 -3.10 5.92
CA ARG A 93 -10.90 -1.94 6.75
C ARG A 93 -11.56 -2.36 8.05
N ASP A 94 -12.54 -3.25 7.99
CA ASP A 94 -13.30 -3.68 9.15
C ASP A 94 -12.40 -4.48 10.12
N ASP A 95 -11.57 -5.39 9.59
CA ASP A 95 -10.56 -6.13 10.36
C ASP A 95 -9.56 -5.19 11.04
N HIS A 96 -9.01 -4.22 10.30
CA HIS A 96 -8.07 -3.25 10.83
C HIS A 96 -8.73 -2.39 11.92
N SER A 97 -9.96 -1.95 11.70
CA SER A 97 -10.72 -1.18 12.70
C SER A 97 -10.92 -1.98 13.98
N GLY A 98 -11.27 -3.27 13.86
CA GLY A 98 -11.41 -4.17 15.01
C GLY A 98 -10.10 -4.38 15.76
N GLN A 99 -8.98 -4.57 15.03
CA GLN A 99 -7.66 -4.71 15.65
C GLN A 99 -7.22 -3.44 16.37
N ALA A 100 -7.41 -2.27 15.75
CA ALA A 100 -7.09 -0.99 16.37
C ALA A 100 -7.87 -0.77 17.67
N ALA A 101 -9.19 -1.06 17.66
CA ALA A 101 -10.02 -0.98 18.85
C ALA A 101 -9.55 -1.95 19.95
N SER A 102 -9.19 -3.19 19.59
CA SER A 102 -8.66 -4.17 20.55
C SER A 102 -7.32 -3.74 21.16
N ILE A 103 -6.44 -3.10 20.39
CA ILE A 103 -5.18 -2.56 20.90
C ILE A 103 -5.44 -1.44 21.88
N GLU A 104 -6.33 -0.50 21.53
CA GLU A 104 -6.68 0.63 22.40
C GLU A 104 -7.30 0.15 23.72
N GLU A 105 -8.23 -0.80 23.66
CA GLU A 105 -8.83 -1.43 24.84
C GLU A 105 -7.76 -2.05 25.74
N ARG A 106 -6.87 -2.86 25.16
CA ARG A 106 -5.80 -3.53 25.91
C ARG A 106 -4.80 -2.55 26.52
N ALA A 107 -4.49 -1.46 25.83
CA ALA A 107 -3.65 -0.39 26.35
C ALA A 107 -4.33 0.31 27.54
N ARG A 108 -5.63 0.57 27.45
CA ARG A 108 -6.42 1.14 28.54
C ARG A 108 -6.44 0.21 29.75
N ASP A 109 -6.72 -1.07 29.55
CA ASP A 109 -6.76 -2.08 30.61
C ASP A 109 -5.41 -2.31 31.29
N THR A 110 -4.31 -2.17 30.54
CA THR A 110 -2.96 -2.42 31.08
C THR A 110 -2.38 -1.19 31.77
N PHE A 111 -2.54 -0.01 31.17
CA PHE A 111 -1.80 1.18 31.58
C PHE A 111 -2.65 2.28 32.20
N GLN A 112 -3.94 2.34 31.90
CA GLN A 112 -4.81 3.41 32.40
C GLN A 112 -5.64 2.90 33.58
N ASN A 113 -6.42 1.83 33.38
CA ASN A 113 -7.36 1.33 34.37
C ASN A 113 -6.71 0.97 35.72
N PRO A 114 -5.55 0.28 35.78
CA PRO A 114 -4.93 -0.08 37.06
C PRO A 114 -4.33 1.12 37.80
N TYR A 115 -4.10 2.23 37.09
CA TYR A 115 -3.46 3.43 37.61
C TYR A 115 -4.42 4.63 37.63
N ALA A 116 -5.71 4.44 37.33
CA ALA A 116 -6.69 5.52 37.23
C ALA A 116 -6.90 6.23 38.58
N ASP A 117 -6.80 5.47 39.68
CA ASP A 117 -6.91 5.96 41.05
C ASP A 117 -5.54 6.05 41.75
N TYR A 118 -4.45 5.87 41.00
CA TYR A 118 -3.10 5.99 41.56
C TYR A 118 -2.75 7.46 41.76
N GLU A 119 -2.88 7.92 43.00
CA GLU A 119 -2.31 9.19 43.44
C GLU A 119 -0.79 9.05 43.52
N GLN A 120 -0.05 10.00 42.91
CA GLN A 120 1.41 10.05 42.98
C GLN A 120 1.86 10.34 44.43
N SER A 121 1.92 9.29 45.24
CA SER A 121 2.40 9.34 46.62
C SER A 121 3.79 8.73 46.65
N GLY A 122 4.79 9.60 46.49
CA GLY A 122 6.19 9.25 46.59
C GLY A 122 7.08 10.37 46.11
N SER A 123 8.12 10.67 46.88
CA SER A 123 9.28 11.37 46.33
C SER A 123 9.98 10.39 45.38
N THR A 124 10.32 10.81 44.17
CA THR A 124 11.27 10.05 43.35
C THR A 124 12.55 9.94 44.20
N PRO A 125 13.04 8.72 44.53
CA PRO A 125 14.26 8.60 45.30
C PRO A 125 15.35 9.34 44.54
N GLU A 126 15.81 10.47 45.08
CA GLU A 126 16.98 11.13 44.53
C GLU A 126 18.12 10.12 44.61
N LYS A 127 18.89 10.01 43.54
CA LYS A 127 20.16 9.30 43.59
C LYS A 127 21.04 10.04 44.60
N THR A 128 20.97 9.66 45.86
CA THR A 128 21.97 9.99 46.85
C THR A 128 23.22 9.25 46.42
N GLU A 129 24.10 9.94 45.70
CA GLU A 129 25.46 9.47 45.54
C GLU A 129 26.01 9.29 46.96
N PRO A 130 26.45 8.07 47.34
CA PRO A 130 27.01 7.88 48.67
C PRO A 130 28.20 8.83 48.82
N GLU A 131 28.17 9.65 49.86
CA GLU A 131 29.20 10.65 50.11
C GLU A 131 30.57 9.96 50.11
N ALA A 132 31.48 10.43 49.25
CA ALA A 132 32.82 9.87 49.19
C ALA A 132 33.51 10.08 50.55
N PRO A 133 34.15 9.04 51.12
CA PRO A 133 34.76 9.17 52.44
C PRO A 133 35.86 10.23 52.42
N SER A 134 35.87 11.07 53.46
CA SER A 134 36.88 12.12 53.61
C SER A 134 38.29 11.53 53.78
N LYS A 135 39.33 12.32 53.49
CA LYS A 135 40.73 11.90 53.68
C LYS A 135 41.01 11.44 55.12
N GLY A 136 40.45 12.11 56.12
CA GLY A 136 40.62 11.74 57.54
C GLY A 136 39.98 10.40 57.86
N THR A 137 38.81 10.12 57.27
CA THR A 137 38.14 8.81 57.38
C THR A 137 39.00 7.70 56.77
N ILE A 138 39.58 7.94 55.59
CA ILE A 138 40.45 6.98 54.91
C ILE A 138 41.73 6.72 55.73
N GLU A 139 42.33 7.75 56.33
CA GLU A 139 43.51 7.60 57.18
C GLU A 139 43.20 6.85 58.48
N SER A 140 42.02 7.09 59.06
CA SER A 140 41.53 6.31 60.21
C SER A 140 41.43 4.82 59.88
N PHE A 141 40.77 4.46 58.76
CA PHE A 141 40.68 3.07 58.33
C PHE A 141 42.06 2.43 58.09
N ARG A 142 43.01 3.18 57.51
CA ARG A 142 44.38 2.67 57.29
C ARG A 142 45.20 2.48 58.56
N ALA A 143 44.86 3.18 59.64
CA ALA A 143 45.53 3.06 60.93
C ALA A 143 44.98 1.89 61.78
N MET A 144 43.81 1.34 61.42
CA MET A 144 43.21 0.22 62.12
C MET A 144 43.85 -1.13 61.74
N PRO A 145 43.93 -2.09 62.68
CA PRO A 145 44.36 -3.44 62.37
C PRO A 145 43.34 -4.15 61.47
N MET A 146 43.83 -5.11 60.68
CA MET A 146 43.01 -5.84 59.69
C MET A 146 41.82 -6.54 60.34
N GLU A 147 42.01 -7.08 61.54
CA GLU A 147 40.99 -7.80 62.30
C GLU A 147 39.83 -6.88 62.67
N ALA A 148 40.12 -5.65 63.07
CA ALA A 148 39.09 -4.65 63.41
C ALA A 148 38.33 -4.17 62.16
N LEU A 149 39.04 -3.98 61.04
CA LEU A 149 38.42 -3.60 59.76
C LEU A 149 37.45 -4.67 59.25
N VAL A 150 37.82 -5.94 59.37
CA VAL A 150 36.98 -7.06 58.93
C VAL A 150 35.71 -7.16 59.79
N GLU A 151 35.81 -6.92 61.11
CA GLU A 151 34.65 -6.96 61.99
C GLU A 151 33.67 -5.81 61.69
N GLU A 152 34.17 -4.57 61.58
CA GLU A 152 33.37 -3.38 61.19
C GLU A 152 32.65 -3.57 59.85
N PHE A 153 33.30 -4.20 58.87
CA PHE A 153 32.69 -4.49 57.57
C PHE A 153 31.54 -5.50 57.70
N ARG A 154 31.70 -6.53 58.53
CA ARG A 154 30.67 -7.57 58.74
C ARG A 154 29.44 -7.03 59.45
N GLU A 155 29.61 -6.14 60.43
CA GLU A 155 28.50 -5.51 61.15
C GLU A 155 27.64 -4.64 60.23
N ASN A 156 28.29 -3.80 59.40
CA ASN A 156 27.60 -2.85 58.52
C ASN A 156 27.04 -3.45 57.21
N HIS A 157 27.45 -4.66 56.85
CA HIS A 157 26.99 -5.38 55.65
C HIS A 157 26.37 -6.72 55.99
N SER A 158 25.62 -6.79 57.09
CA SER A 158 24.83 -7.96 57.44
C SER A 158 23.78 -8.18 56.35
N TYR A 159 23.93 -9.25 55.57
CA TYR A 159 22.96 -9.65 54.56
C TYR A 159 21.68 -10.15 55.27
N GLU A 160 20.54 -9.49 55.05
CA GLU A 160 19.21 -10.13 55.12
C GLU A 160 18.91 -10.87 53.81
#